data_AF-A0A3P8KW27-F1
#
_entry.id   AF-A0A3P8KW27-F1
#
_cell.length_a   1.000
_cell.length_b   1.000
_cell.length_c   1.000
_cell.angle_alpha   90.00
_cell.angle_beta   90.00
_cell.angle_gamma   90.00
#
_symmetry.space_group_name_H-M   'P 1'
#
loop_
_entity.id
_entity.type
_entity.pdbx_description
1 polymer ?
#
loop_
_entity_poly.entity_id
_entity_poly.type
_entity_poly.pdbx_seq_one_letter_code
_entity_poly.pdbx_strand_id
1 'polypeptide(L)' 'MAKALVAGGVRVLEVTLRTECALDAIRAIAKEVPEAIVGAGTVTNAAQLKEVTEAGAQFAISPA' A
#
# COMPACT_ATOMS: atom_id res chain seq x y z
N MET A 1 -5.16 -7.84 9.40
CA MET A 1 -4.88 -8.58 8.14
C MET A 1 -3.39 -8.61 7.81
N ALA A 2 -2.73 -7.46 7.59
CA ALA A 2 -1.31 -7.42 7.18
C ALA A 2 -0.35 -8.24 8.07
N LYS A 3 -0.44 -8.11 9.41
CA LYS A 3 0.35 -8.90 10.37
C LYS A 3 0.19 -10.42 10.16
N ALA A 4 -1.03 -10.88 9.88
CA ALA A 4 -1.30 -12.30 9.63
C ALA A 4 -0.73 -12.76 8.29
N LEU A 5 -0.83 -11.93 7.24
CA LEU A 5 -0.22 -12.22 5.93
C LEU A 5 1.29 -12.36 6.03
N VAL A 6 1.95 -11.41 6.71
CA VAL A 6 3.40 -11.44 6.96
C VAL A 6 3.79 -12.67 7.77
N ALA A 7 3.06 -13.00 8.83
CA ALA A 7 3.29 -14.21 9.62
C ALA A 7 3.13 -15.50 8.77
N GLY A 8 2.23 -15.47 7.78
CA GLY A 8 2.06 -16.52 6.78
C GLY A 8 3.09 -16.51 5.65
N GLY A 9 4.08 -15.62 5.67
CA GLY A 9 5.16 -15.53 4.68
C GLY A 9 4.89 -14.59 3.50
N VAL A 10 3.70 -13.99 3.40
CA VAL A 10 3.35 -13.03 2.34
C VAL A 10 3.72 -11.62 2.78
N ARG A 11 4.84 -11.12 2.27
CA ARG A 11 5.42 -9.83 2.69
C ARG A 11 5.13 -8.68 1.73
N VAL A 12 4.89 -8.94 0.45
CA VAL A 12 4.57 -7.90 -0.53
C VAL A 12 3.06 -7.73 -0.59
N LEU A 13 2.57 -6.55 -0.23
CA LEU A 13 1.15 -6.24 -0.13
C LEU A 13 0.81 -5.06 -1.03
N GLU A 14 -0.24 -5.20 -1.84
CA GLU A 14 -0.76 -4.11 -2.66
C GLU A 14 -2.14 -3.68 -2.14
N VAL A 15 -2.31 -2.36 -1.97
CA VAL A 15 -3.60 -1.75 -1.63
C VAL A 15 -4.13 -1.00 -2.84
N THR A 16 -5.26 -1.44 -3.40
CA THR A 16 -5.88 -0.76 -4.54
C THR A 16 -6.53 0.57 -4.11
N LEU A 17 -6.34 1.65 -4.88
CA LEU A 17 -6.98 2.97 -4.66
C LEU A 17 -8.48 3.00 -5.07
N ARG A 18 -9.25 1.98 -4.70
CA ARG A 18 -10.69 1.84 -5.03
C ARG A 18 -11.61 2.03 -3.82
N THR A 19 -11.04 2.32 -2.66
CA THR A 19 -11.76 2.51 -1.40
C THR A 19 -11.28 3.76 -0.70
N GLU A 20 -12.17 4.47 -0.01
CA GLU A 20 -11.85 5.73 0.69
C GLU A 20 -10.74 5.57 1.75
N CYS A 21 -10.64 4.39 2.38
CA CYS A 21 -9.64 4.11 3.41
C CYS A 21 -8.27 3.66 2.88
N ALA A 22 -8.03 3.66 1.56
CA ALA A 22 -6.83 3.07 0.97
C ALA A 22 -5.53 3.74 1.47
N LEU A 23 -5.50 5.08 1.54
CA LEU A 23 -4.34 5.82 2.04
C LEU A 23 -4.08 5.55 3.52
N ASP A 24 -5.14 5.49 4.33
CA ASP A 24 -5.02 5.18 5.75
C ASP A 24 -4.55 3.75 5.99
N ALA A 25 -4.99 2.80 5.16
CA ALA A 25 -4.52 1.43 5.20
C ALA A 25 -3.02 1.35 4.87
N ILE A 26 -2.55 2.06 3.84
CA ILE A 26 -1.12 2.11 3.49
C ILE A 26 -0.32 2.69 4.68
N ARG A 27 -0.75 3.81 5.25
CA ARG A 27 -0.09 4.44 6.42
C ARG A 27 -0.01 3.48 7.61
N ALA A 28 -1.12 2.81 7.93
CA ALA A 28 -1.19 1.88 9.05
C ALA A 28 -0.27 0.67 8.82
N ILE A 29 -0.25 0.09 7.61
CA ILE A 29 0.62 -1.04 7.29
C ILE A 29 2.09 -0.62 7.39
N ALA A 30 2.47 0.49 6.74
CA ALA A 30 3.85 0.98 6.74
C ALA A 30 4.36 1.28 8.16
N LYS A 31 3.49 1.80 9.05
CA LYS A 31 3.84 2.13 10.43
C LYS A 31 3.85 0.92 11.37
N GLU A 32 2.85 0.05 11.28
CA GLU A 32 2.61 -1.00 12.27
C GLU A 32 3.17 -2.37 11.88
N VAL A 33 3.57 -2.56 10.62
CA VAL A 33 4.06 -3.82 10.07
C VAL A 33 5.29 -3.54 9.19
N PRO A 34 6.42 -3.10 9.78
CA PRO A 34 7.62 -2.71 9.02
C PRO A 34 8.25 -3.84 8.21
N GLU A 35 7.91 -5.10 8.48
CA GLU A 35 8.33 -6.26 7.69
C GLU A 35 7.53 -6.43 6.39
N ALA A 36 6.39 -5.74 6.25
CA ALA A 36 5.61 -5.71 5.04
C ALA A 36 6.23 -4.71 4.04
N ILE A 37 6.30 -5.12 2.78
CA ILE A 37 6.56 -4.24 1.64
C ILE A 37 5.20 -3.82 1.09
N VAL A 38 4.71 -2.66 1.53
CA VAL A 38 3.40 -2.15 1.09
C VAL A 38 3.54 -1.26 -0.14
N GLY A 39 2.68 -1.46 -1.13
CA GLY A 39 2.55 -0.61 -2.31
C GLY A 39 1.09 -0.27 -2.62
N ALA A 40 0.90 0.58 -3.62
CA ALA A 40 -0.42 1.01 -4.06
C ALA A 40 -0.71 0.55 -5.49
N GLY A 41 -1.91 0.04 -5.73
CA GLY A 41 -2.40 -0.26 -7.08
C GLY A 41 -3.49 0.69 -7.52
N THR A 42 -3.79 0.68 -8.83
CA THR A 42 -4.74 1.61 -9.45
C THR A 42 -4.28 3.08 -9.37
N VAL A 43 -2.96 3.32 -9.42
CA VAL A 43 -2.41 4.68 -9.49
C VAL A 43 -2.47 5.15 -10.94
N THR A 44 -3.28 6.17 -11.24
CA THR A 44 -3.55 6.62 -12.62
C THR A 44 -3.04 8.03 -12.92
N ASN A 45 -2.56 8.75 -11.91
CA ASN A 45 -2.02 10.10 -12.09
C ASN A 45 -0.93 10.44 -11.06
N ALA A 46 -0.22 11.55 -11.31
CA ALA A 46 0.90 11.99 -10.48
C ALA A 46 0.48 12.43 -9.07
N ALA A 47 -0.73 12.95 -8.89
CA ALA A 47 -1.23 13.36 -7.57
C ALA A 47 -1.42 12.14 -6.67
N GLN A 48 -2.06 11.08 -7.18
CA GLN A 48 -2.19 9.81 -6.49
C GLN A 48 -0.83 9.19 -6.18
N LEU A 49 0.12 9.22 -7.13
CA LEU A 49 1.47 8.71 -6.89
C LEU A 49 2.14 9.44 -5.72
N LYS A 50 1.98 10.76 -5.63
CA LYS A 50 2.50 11.56 -4.54
C LYS A 50 1.84 11.18 -3.21
N GLU A 51 0.52 11.10 -3.17
CA GLU A 51 -0.26 10.75 -1.97
C GLU A 51 0.13 9.38 -1.40
N VAL A 52 0.26 8.37 -2.26
CA VAL A 52 0.62 7.01 -1.81
C VAL A 52 2.08 6.94 -1.35
N THR A 53 2.97 7.68 -1.99
CA THR A 53 4.38 7.79 -1.57
C THR A 53 4.47 8.40 -0.18
N GLU A 54 3.74 9.51 0.06
CA GLU A 54 3.66 10.15 1.38
C GLU A 54 2.99 9.26 2.43
N ALA A 55 2.08 8.38 2.02
CA ALA A 55 1.46 7.38 2.88
C ALA A 55 2.42 6.24 3.28
N GLY A 56 3.57 6.11 2.61
CA GLY A 56 4.55 5.06 2.86
C GLY A 56 4.52 3.89 1.88
N ALA A 57 3.83 4.01 0.75
CA ALA A 57 3.93 3.02 -0.33
C ALA A 57 5.35 2.99 -0.91
N GLN A 58 5.89 1.79 -1.07
CA GLN A 58 7.25 1.54 -1.59
C GLN A 58 7.26 1.26 -3.09
N PHE A 59 6.10 0.94 -3.67
CA PHE A 59 5.91 0.76 -5.11
C PHE A 59 4.49 1.18 -5.51
N ALA A 60 4.30 1.46 -6.80
CA ALA A 60 3.02 1.80 -7.39
C ALA A 60 2.75 0.97 -8.65
N ILE A 61 1.49 0.57 -8.85
CA ILE A 61 1.03 -0.16 -10.04
C ILE A 61 -0.08 0.65 -10.72
N SER A 62 0.10 0.93 -12.01
CA SER A 62 -0.93 1.50 -12.88
C SER A 62 -1.64 0.38 -13.67
N PRO A 63 -2.95 0.49 -13.95
CA PRO A 63 -3.62 -0.37 -14.91
C PRO A 63 -2.97 -0.27 -16.32
N ALA A 64 -3.11 -1.34 -17.12
CA ALA A 64 -2.73 -1.35 -18.53
C ALA A 64 -3.74 -0.62 -19.41
#